data_AF-A0A937NB03-F1
#
_entry.id   AF-A0A937NB03-F1
#
_cell.length_a   1.000
_cell.length_b   1.000
_cell.length_c   1.000
_cell.angle_alpha   90.00
_cell.angle_beta   90.00
_cell.angle_gamma   90.00
#
_symmetry.space_group_name_H-M   'P 1'
#
loop_
_entity.id
_entity.type
_entity.pdbx_description
1 polymer ?
#
loop_
_entity_poly.entity_id
_entity_poly.type
_entity_poly.pdbx_seq_one_letter_code
_entity_poly.pdbx_strand_id
1 'polypeptide(L)'
;GYENRYAWVRRGVDVLLDGAEQNPDTTDLTWMTARFIGRKIGDSDERAAYRQLFSQDERLHERIAKIIDVERARSPDKKVDNWLVAKLLFEHCVDRHAKSRASSTIPPVLFFSRPAATQARYAQALSESGHWNEALQAWKEAEQLHDELGERTILVGTSMRIRLDDLESRLAKFGPNDTSVKQLQAARRRIQYDYWLMRCQLEQSAKVQLARKLSQEAAEHARRSESRMAYDLYRQSLQALSEVHKQRPAQMSLFAGDFQHVAAGYRKVAEQLAETDEQPLASILDLIEQSQPVSMFPLLDLQSPGEGDGTFRK
;
A
#
# COMPACT_ATOMS: atom_id res chain seq x y z
N GLY A 1 8.12 12.46 -23.93
CA GLY A 1 8.88 11.78 -22.85
C GLY A 1 8.07 11.75 -21.58
N TYR A 2 8.65 11.25 -20.49
CA TYR A 2 8.02 11.17 -19.16
C TYR A 2 7.50 12.53 -18.66
N GLU A 3 8.21 13.62 -18.95
CA GLU A 3 7.83 15.00 -18.56
C GLU A 3 6.45 15.41 -19.09
N ASN A 4 6.16 15.17 -20.37
CA ASN A 4 4.87 15.53 -20.96
C ASN A 4 3.72 14.76 -20.31
N ARG A 5 3.92 13.48 -19.96
CA ARG A 5 2.89 12.69 -19.28
C ARG A 5 2.73 13.09 -17.83
N TYR A 6 3.84 13.39 -17.13
CA TYR A 6 3.81 13.99 -15.80
C TYR A 6 3.06 15.32 -15.79
N ALA A 7 3.23 16.19 -16.81
CA ALA A 7 2.51 17.45 -16.91
C ALA A 7 0.97 17.26 -16.92
N TRP A 8 0.47 16.19 -17.55
CA TRP A 8 -0.95 15.83 -17.46
C TRP A 8 -1.37 15.35 -16.07
N VAL A 9 -0.52 14.57 -15.39
CA VAL A 9 -0.75 14.15 -14.00
C VAL A 9 -0.79 15.36 -13.08
N ARG A 10 0.20 16.27 -13.19
CA ARG A 10 0.26 17.53 -12.45
C ARG A 10 -0.99 18.38 -12.68
N ARG A 11 -1.43 18.53 -13.93
CA ARG A 11 -2.69 19.26 -14.23
C ARG A 11 -3.91 18.64 -13.55
N GLY A 12 -3.96 17.31 -13.45
CA GLY A 12 -5.00 16.62 -12.69
C GLY A 12 -4.96 16.95 -11.19
N VAL A 13 -3.77 17.05 -10.60
CA VAL A 13 -3.60 17.51 -9.20
C VAL A 13 -4.06 18.96 -9.06
N ASP A 14 -3.66 19.84 -9.98
CA ASP A 14 -4.04 21.26 -9.97
C ASP A 14 -5.56 21.43 -10.00
N VAL A 15 -6.28 20.68 -10.84
CA VAL A 15 -7.76 20.71 -10.91
C VAL A 15 -8.42 20.28 -9.59
N LEU A 16 -7.88 19.27 -8.92
CA LEU A 16 -8.41 18.81 -7.63
C LEU A 16 -8.14 19.83 -6.52
N LEU A 17 -6.97 20.48 -6.54
CA LEU A 17 -6.63 21.56 -5.62
C LEU A 17 -7.53 22.78 -5.83
N ASP A 18 -7.74 23.22 -7.08
CA ASP A 18 -8.67 24.31 -7.41
C ASP A 18 -10.08 24.02 -6.90
N GLY A 19 -10.54 22.78 -7.09
CA GLY A 19 -11.82 22.33 -6.56
C GLY A 19 -11.88 22.36 -5.03
N ALA A 20 -10.83 21.90 -4.35
CA ALA A 20 -10.76 21.93 -2.88
C ALA A 20 -10.76 23.36 -2.33
N GLU A 21 -10.05 24.29 -2.98
CA GLU A 21 -10.04 25.72 -2.64
C GLU A 21 -11.45 26.34 -2.78
N GLN A 22 -12.21 25.95 -3.81
CA GLN A 22 -13.57 26.44 -4.05
C GLN A 22 -14.62 25.81 -3.12
N ASN A 23 -14.33 24.66 -2.50
CA ASN A 23 -15.27 23.90 -1.68
C ASN A 23 -14.71 23.66 -0.26
N PRO A 24 -14.47 24.72 0.54
CA PRO A 24 -13.80 24.59 1.83
C PRO A 24 -14.59 23.78 2.86
N ASP A 25 -15.91 23.62 2.69
CA ASP A 25 -16.78 22.94 3.67
C ASP A 25 -16.72 21.41 3.59
N THR A 26 -15.98 20.86 2.63
CA THR A 26 -15.76 19.40 2.49
C THR A 26 -14.27 19.06 2.47
N THR A 27 -13.94 17.85 2.92
CA THR A 27 -12.60 17.26 2.82
C THR A 27 -12.41 16.41 1.57
N ASP A 28 -13.47 16.16 0.81
CA ASP A 28 -13.48 15.10 -0.22
C ASP A 28 -12.48 15.37 -1.34
N LEU A 29 -12.38 16.61 -1.82
CA LEU A 29 -11.47 16.96 -2.90
C LEU A 29 -10.01 16.95 -2.45
N THR A 30 -9.72 17.35 -1.22
CA THR A 30 -8.38 17.20 -0.62
C THR A 30 -8.01 15.73 -0.45
N TRP A 31 -8.94 14.89 0.01
CA TRP A 31 -8.74 13.45 0.13
C TRP A 31 -8.54 12.79 -1.24
N MET A 32 -9.32 13.20 -2.25
CA MET A 32 -9.16 12.73 -3.63
C MET A 32 -7.83 13.20 -4.23
N THR A 33 -7.34 14.39 -3.89
CA THR A 33 -6.02 14.88 -4.27
C THR A 33 -4.92 13.96 -3.72
N ALA A 34 -4.98 13.63 -2.43
CA ALA A 34 -4.06 12.69 -1.79
C ALA A 34 -4.05 11.33 -2.48
N ARG A 35 -5.24 10.76 -2.75
CA ARG A 35 -5.40 9.50 -3.48
C ARG A 35 -4.84 9.59 -4.90
N PHE A 36 -5.08 10.70 -5.60
CA PHE A 36 -4.61 10.90 -6.96
C PHE A 36 -3.08 10.96 -7.02
N ILE A 37 -2.45 11.71 -6.10
CA ILE A 37 -0.99 11.77 -5.94
C ILE A 37 -0.43 10.37 -5.68
N GLY A 38 -0.92 9.67 -4.65
CA GLY A 38 -0.46 8.32 -4.32
C GLY A 38 -0.57 7.35 -5.50
N ARG A 39 -1.71 7.34 -6.20
CA ARG A 39 -1.97 6.38 -7.28
C ARG A 39 -1.26 6.73 -8.60
N LYS A 40 -1.32 7.98 -9.04
CA LYS A 40 -0.82 8.39 -10.37
C LYS A 40 0.68 8.65 -10.37
N ILE A 41 1.27 8.94 -9.22
CA ILE A 41 2.71 9.17 -9.08
C ILE A 41 3.37 7.95 -8.44
N GLY A 42 2.83 7.47 -7.32
CA GLY A 42 3.43 6.40 -6.53
C GLY A 42 3.25 5.00 -7.10
N ASP A 43 2.04 4.64 -7.55
CA ASP A 43 1.71 3.31 -8.09
C ASP A 43 1.82 3.20 -9.62
N SER A 44 2.39 4.21 -10.30
CA SER A 44 2.54 4.20 -11.77
C SER A 44 3.63 3.23 -12.24
N ASP A 45 3.48 2.65 -13.44
CA ASP A 45 4.59 1.97 -14.13
C ASP A 45 5.80 2.89 -14.34
N GLU A 46 5.55 4.21 -14.42
CA GLU A 46 6.57 5.26 -14.58
C GLU A 46 6.95 5.93 -13.25
N ARG A 47 6.60 5.30 -12.12
CA ARG A 47 6.78 5.86 -10.76
C ARG A 47 8.17 6.38 -10.49
N ALA A 48 9.23 5.73 -10.95
CA ALA A 48 10.59 6.21 -10.74
C ALA A 48 10.80 7.61 -11.33
N ALA A 49 10.36 7.83 -12.56
CA ALA A 49 10.45 9.12 -13.23
C ALA A 49 9.48 10.15 -12.61
N TYR A 50 8.23 9.76 -12.37
CA TYR A 50 7.22 10.67 -11.83
C TYR A 50 7.51 11.13 -10.41
N ARG A 51 8.00 10.24 -9.53
CA ARG A 51 8.39 10.61 -8.17
C ARG A 51 9.56 11.58 -8.17
N GLN A 52 10.50 11.42 -9.12
CA GLN A 52 11.60 12.36 -9.28
C GLN A 52 11.13 13.74 -9.77
N LEU A 53 10.26 13.78 -10.78
CA LEU A 53 9.69 15.03 -11.28
C LEU A 53 8.83 15.73 -10.23
N PHE A 54 8.01 14.96 -9.49
CA PHE A 54 7.21 15.47 -8.37
C PHE A 54 8.10 16.11 -7.31
N SER A 55 9.14 15.43 -6.85
CA SER A 55 10.10 15.93 -5.85
C SER A 55 10.76 17.27 -6.23
N GLN A 56 10.77 17.62 -7.53
CA GLN A 56 11.34 18.86 -8.05
C GLN A 56 10.29 19.93 -8.40
N ASP A 57 8.97 19.65 -8.27
CA ASP A 57 7.89 20.57 -8.66
C ASP A 57 7.59 21.60 -7.56
N GLU A 58 8.52 22.54 -7.38
CA GLU A 58 8.44 23.59 -6.34
C GLU A 58 7.12 24.37 -6.40
N ARG A 59 6.61 24.68 -7.60
CA ARG A 59 5.33 25.39 -7.77
C ARG A 59 4.15 24.58 -7.25
N LEU A 60 4.11 23.27 -7.50
CA LEU A 60 3.06 22.42 -6.95
C LEU A 60 3.18 22.33 -5.43
N HIS A 61 4.40 22.21 -4.90
CA HIS A 61 4.65 22.17 -3.46
C HIS A 61 4.24 23.45 -2.75
N GLU A 62 4.51 24.63 -3.31
CA GLU A 62 4.04 25.93 -2.79
C GLU A 62 2.52 25.98 -2.65
N ARG A 63 1.79 25.37 -3.58
CA ARG A 63 0.32 25.27 -3.48
C ARG A 63 -0.10 24.32 -2.37
N ILE A 64 0.47 23.13 -2.32
CA ILE A 64 0.16 22.11 -1.31
C ILE A 64 0.52 22.59 0.10
N ALA A 65 1.57 23.42 0.23
CA ALA A 65 2.02 24.03 1.49
C ALA A 65 0.97 24.95 2.15
N LYS A 66 -0.06 25.36 1.40
CA LYS A 66 -1.21 26.09 1.97
C LYS A 66 -2.15 25.20 2.78
N ILE A 67 -2.08 23.88 2.60
CA ILE A 67 -2.98 22.88 3.22
C ILE A 67 -2.26 22.09 4.32
N ILE A 68 -1.01 21.69 4.03
CA ILE A 68 -0.19 20.86 4.92
C ILE A 68 1.22 21.44 5.06
N ASP A 69 1.91 21.04 6.12
CA ASP A 69 3.35 21.30 6.25
C ASP A 69 4.15 20.34 5.34
N VAL A 70 4.53 20.82 4.16
CA VAL A 70 5.26 20.04 3.14
C VAL A 70 6.69 19.70 3.59
N GLU A 71 7.25 20.40 4.57
CA GLU A 71 8.59 20.09 5.10
C GLU A 71 8.64 18.72 5.79
N ARG A 72 7.50 18.27 6.34
CA ARG A 72 7.31 16.92 6.90
C ARG A 72 7.33 15.83 5.82
N ALA A 73 7.32 16.17 4.54
CA ALA A 73 7.35 15.23 3.43
C ALA A 73 8.75 14.99 2.85
N ARG A 74 9.82 15.36 3.55
CA ARG A 74 11.21 15.04 3.14
C ARG A 74 11.50 13.53 3.30
N SER A 75 12.19 12.96 2.32
CA SER A 75 12.65 11.55 2.30
C SER A 75 14.16 11.53 2.02
N PRO A 76 14.91 10.46 2.38
CA PRO A 76 16.35 10.38 2.11
C PRO A 76 16.79 10.73 0.68
N ASP A 77 16.01 10.37 -0.33
CA ASP A 77 16.30 10.57 -1.75
C ASP A 77 15.37 11.56 -2.46
N LYS A 78 14.45 12.21 -1.73
CA LYS A 78 13.48 13.15 -2.31
C LYS A 78 13.39 14.41 -1.44
N LYS A 79 13.45 15.57 -2.10
CA LYS A 79 13.17 16.87 -1.46
C LYS A 79 11.76 16.89 -0.90
N VAL A 80 10.80 16.37 -1.67
CA VAL A 80 9.42 16.15 -1.25
C VAL A 80 8.95 14.81 -1.82
N ASP A 81 8.56 13.89 -0.95
CA ASP A 81 8.08 12.56 -1.31
C ASP A 81 6.56 12.55 -1.49
N ASN A 82 6.10 11.99 -2.60
CA ASN A 82 4.69 11.94 -2.95
C ASN A 82 3.84 11.11 -1.97
N TRP A 83 4.40 10.04 -1.39
CA TRP A 83 3.68 9.19 -0.43
C TRP A 83 3.49 9.91 0.90
N LEU A 84 4.52 10.64 1.35
CA LEU A 84 4.41 11.48 2.54
C LEU A 84 3.45 12.65 2.32
N VAL A 85 3.48 13.31 1.16
CA VAL A 85 2.48 14.34 0.82
C VAL A 85 1.06 13.75 0.85
N ALA A 86 0.85 12.59 0.23
CA ALA A 86 -0.46 11.94 0.25
C ALA A 86 -0.91 11.61 1.68
N LYS A 87 -0.02 11.03 2.50
CA LYS A 87 -0.29 10.75 3.92
C LYS A 87 -0.70 12.01 4.69
N LEU A 88 0.08 13.08 4.59
CA LEU A 88 -0.18 14.35 5.27
C LEU A 88 -1.51 14.97 4.85
N LEU A 89 -1.86 14.90 3.56
CA LEU A 89 -3.17 15.35 3.09
C LEU A 89 -4.32 14.48 3.64
N PHE A 90 -4.14 13.16 3.75
CA PHE A 90 -5.12 12.30 4.40
C PHE A 90 -5.27 12.59 5.89
N GLU A 91 -4.16 12.79 6.62
CA GLU A 91 -4.16 13.21 8.02
C GLU A 91 -4.89 14.54 8.20
N HIS A 92 -4.59 15.53 7.34
CA HIS A 92 -5.31 16.81 7.33
C HIS A 92 -6.82 16.62 7.17
N CYS A 93 -7.25 15.73 6.28
CA CYS A 93 -8.67 15.43 6.09
C CYS A 93 -9.28 14.79 7.35
N VAL A 94 -8.59 13.84 7.99
CA VAL A 94 -9.05 13.20 9.23
C VAL A 94 -9.18 14.21 10.36
N ASP A 95 -8.18 15.07 10.54
CA ASP A 95 -8.19 16.13 11.54
C ASP A 95 -9.32 17.14 11.30
N ARG A 96 -9.51 17.56 10.05
CA ARG A 96 -10.59 18.49 9.68
C ARG A 96 -11.96 17.85 9.91
N HIS A 97 -12.13 16.59 9.55
CA HIS A 97 -13.39 15.86 9.79
C HIS A 97 -13.71 15.71 11.28
N ALA A 98 -12.70 15.57 12.14
CA ALA A 98 -12.91 15.53 13.60
C ALA A 98 -13.27 16.91 14.19
N LYS A 99 -12.71 17.99 13.65
CA LYS A 99 -12.86 19.37 14.17
C LYS A 99 -14.06 20.11 13.61
N SER A 100 -14.54 19.74 12.43
CA SER A 100 -15.60 20.45 11.71
C SER A 100 -16.81 19.53 11.47
N ARG A 101 -17.98 20.12 11.21
CA ARG A 101 -19.13 19.39 10.65
C ARG A 101 -18.93 19.05 9.15
N ALA A 102 -17.71 19.12 8.62
CA ALA A 102 -17.45 18.81 7.21
C ALA A 102 -17.88 17.38 6.91
N SER A 103 -18.92 17.24 6.09
CA SER A 103 -19.41 15.96 5.62
C SER A 103 -18.46 15.41 4.57
N SER A 104 -18.13 14.12 4.70
CA SER A 104 -17.45 13.38 3.65
C SER A 104 -18.41 12.37 3.03
N THR A 105 -18.41 12.29 1.70
CA THR A 105 -19.11 11.24 0.95
C THR A 105 -18.28 9.97 0.83
N ILE A 106 -17.00 10.04 1.21
CA ILE A 106 -16.08 8.90 1.18
C ILE A 106 -16.47 7.93 2.30
N PRO A 107 -16.63 6.62 2.01
CA PRO A 107 -16.99 5.64 3.03
C PRO A 107 -16.05 5.70 4.24
N PRO A 108 -16.54 5.75 5.49
CA PRO A 108 -15.70 5.97 6.67
C PRO A 108 -14.52 4.99 6.82
N VAL A 109 -14.76 3.69 6.56
CA VAL A 109 -13.70 2.66 6.60
C VAL A 109 -12.58 3.00 5.62
N LEU A 110 -12.95 3.47 4.42
CA LEU A 110 -11.99 3.87 3.39
C LEU A 110 -11.29 5.16 3.78
N PHE A 111 -12.02 6.14 4.32
CA PHE A 111 -11.51 7.46 4.67
C PHE A 111 -10.41 7.37 5.73
N PHE A 112 -10.67 6.66 6.84
CA PHE A 112 -9.74 6.54 7.95
C PHE A 112 -8.56 5.60 7.69
N SER A 113 -8.66 4.67 6.72
CA SER A 113 -7.58 3.71 6.48
C SER A 113 -6.39 4.30 5.72
N ARG A 114 -6.56 5.44 5.04
CA ARG A 114 -5.57 5.92 4.08
C ARG A 114 -4.25 6.39 4.67
N PRO A 115 -4.18 7.09 5.81
CA PRO A 115 -2.90 7.46 6.41
C PRO A 115 -1.97 6.25 6.62
N ALA A 116 -2.48 5.20 7.28
CA ALA A 116 -1.75 3.97 7.54
C ALA A 116 -1.29 3.28 6.24
N ALA A 117 -2.18 3.19 5.26
CA ALA A 117 -1.89 2.61 3.97
C ALA A 117 -0.78 3.41 3.24
N THR A 118 -0.91 4.74 3.12
CA THR A 118 0.13 5.55 2.47
C THR A 118 1.49 5.47 3.17
N GLN A 119 1.51 5.34 4.49
CA GLN A 119 2.76 5.12 5.24
C GLN A 119 3.42 3.79 4.86
N ALA A 120 2.64 2.71 4.73
CA ALA A 120 3.16 1.42 4.26
C ALA A 120 3.74 1.50 2.84
N ARG A 121 3.14 2.31 1.95
CA ARG A 121 3.69 2.54 0.60
C ARG A 121 4.97 3.35 0.61
N TYR A 122 5.07 4.34 1.49
CA TYR A 122 6.33 5.06 1.70
C TYR A 122 7.44 4.10 2.17
N ALA A 123 7.13 3.22 3.13
CA ALA A 123 8.08 2.21 3.60
C ALA A 123 8.51 1.22 2.50
N GLN A 124 7.55 0.77 1.68
CA GLN A 124 7.82 -0.04 0.49
C GLN A 124 8.77 0.70 -0.48
N ALA A 125 8.47 1.96 -0.78
CA ALA A 125 9.27 2.78 -1.68
C ALA A 125 10.72 2.93 -1.21
N LEU A 126 10.95 3.11 0.10
CA LEU A 126 12.30 3.16 0.69
C LEU A 126 13.01 1.81 0.59
N SER A 127 12.29 0.71 0.77
CA SER A 127 12.85 -0.64 0.61
C SER A 127 13.28 -0.88 -0.85
N GLU A 128 12.45 -0.50 -1.82
CA GLU A 128 12.76 -0.62 -3.25
C GLU A 128 13.98 0.22 -3.67
N SER A 129 14.24 1.35 -3.01
CA SER A 129 15.41 2.21 -3.27
C SER A 129 16.62 1.88 -2.41
N GLY A 130 16.55 0.87 -1.54
CA GLY A 130 17.67 0.43 -0.69
C GLY A 130 17.91 1.28 0.58
N HIS A 131 16.99 2.16 0.96
CA HIS A 131 17.04 2.91 2.23
C HIS A 131 16.55 2.04 3.39
N TRP A 132 17.27 0.96 3.69
CA TRP A 132 16.79 -0.12 4.56
C TRP A 132 16.48 0.30 6.00
N ASN A 133 17.29 1.21 6.57
CA ASN A 133 17.11 1.65 7.95
C ASN A 133 15.87 2.53 8.07
N GLU A 134 15.71 3.47 7.15
CA GLU A 134 14.57 4.37 7.06
C GLU A 134 13.29 3.58 6.71
N ALA A 135 13.40 2.60 5.81
CA ALA A 135 12.29 1.70 5.49
C ALA A 135 11.81 0.93 6.73
N LEU A 136 12.73 0.40 7.54
CA LEU A 136 12.38 -0.29 8.78
C LEU A 136 11.62 0.63 9.75
N GLN A 137 12.05 1.89 9.91
CA GLN A 137 11.32 2.84 10.74
C GLN A 137 9.96 3.20 10.13
N ALA A 138 9.89 3.37 8.82
CA ALA A 138 8.64 3.66 8.13
C ALA A 138 7.64 2.49 8.23
N TRP A 139 8.10 1.24 8.22
CA TRP A 139 7.27 0.05 8.45
C TRP A 139 6.74 -0.04 9.87
N LYS A 140 7.56 0.34 10.88
CA LYS A 140 7.10 0.43 12.28
C LYS A 140 6.01 1.49 12.45
N GLU A 141 6.21 2.66 11.86
CA GLU A 141 5.19 3.70 11.86
C GLU A 141 3.93 3.26 11.12
N ALA A 142 4.08 2.53 10.00
CA ALA A 142 2.94 1.96 9.29
C ALA A 142 2.17 0.96 10.15
N GLU A 143 2.85 0.08 10.89
CA GLU A 143 2.22 -0.84 11.84
C GLU A 143 1.43 -0.07 12.90
N GLN A 144 2.07 0.90 13.56
CA GLN A 144 1.42 1.71 14.59
C GLN A 144 0.13 2.38 14.06
N LEU A 145 0.18 2.97 12.86
CA LEU A 145 -1.00 3.58 12.24
C LEU A 145 -2.09 2.56 11.89
N HIS A 146 -1.73 1.32 11.56
CA HIS A 146 -2.69 0.24 11.35
C HIS A 146 -3.33 -0.23 12.67
N ASP A 147 -2.55 -0.29 13.76
CA ASP A 147 -3.08 -0.62 15.08
C ASP A 147 -4.06 0.47 15.57
N GLU A 148 -3.69 1.75 15.43
CA GLU A 148 -4.57 2.89 15.75
C GLU A 148 -5.86 2.88 14.91
N LEU A 149 -5.77 2.49 13.63
CA LEU A 149 -6.92 2.26 12.77
C LEU A 149 -7.76 1.06 13.26
N GLY A 150 -7.10 0.02 13.75
CA GLY A 150 -7.67 -1.16 14.39
C GLY A 150 -8.63 -0.81 15.52
N GLU A 151 -8.15 0.01 16.44
CA GLU A 151 -8.85 0.43 17.66
C GLU A 151 -9.92 1.50 17.42
N ARG A 152 -9.84 2.21 16.29
CA ARG A 152 -10.78 3.29 15.95
C ARG A 152 -12.20 2.75 15.80
N THR A 153 -13.13 3.40 16.47
CA THR A 153 -14.56 3.18 16.25
C THR A 153 -15.00 3.84 14.95
N ILE A 154 -15.43 3.03 13.98
CA ILE A 154 -15.88 3.46 12.66
C ILE A 154 -17.38 3.15 12.50
N LEU A 155 -18.13 4.12 11.97
CA LEU A 155 -19.52 3.93 11.60
C LEU A 155 -19.62 3.27 10.21
N VAL A 156 -20.36 2.16 10.13
CA VAL A 156 -20.64 1.44 8.88
C VAL A 156 -22.15 1.41 8.67
N GLY A 157 -22.58 1.79 7.47
CA GLY A 157 -24.00 1.96 7.17
C GLY A 157 -24.62 3.11 7.97
N THR A 158 -25.83 2.92 8.47
CA THR A 158 -26.60 3.97 9.16
C THR A 158 -26.35 4.06 10.66
N SER A 159 -25.92 2.98 11.32
CA SER A 159 -25.82 2.96 12.79
C SER A 159 -24.78 1.99 13.38
N MET A 160 -24.21 1.09 12.59
CA MET A 160 -23.33 0.05 13.15
C MET A 160 -21.95 0.62 13.44
N ARG A 161 -21.51 0.49 14.69
CA ARG A 161 -20.14 0.81 15.10
C ARG A 161 -19.28 -0.44 15.12
N ILE A 162 -18.13 -0.37 14.45
CA ILE A 162 -17.12 -1.42 14.45
C ILE A 162 -15.78 -0.86 14.90
N ARG A 163 -14.97 -1.73 15.50
CA ARG A 163 -13.51 -1.58 15.55
C ARG A 163 -12.96 -2.72 14.71
N LEU A 164 -11.89 -2.46 13.97
CA LEU A 164 -11.39 -3.46 13.04
C LEU A 164 -10.77 -4.63 13.80
N ASP A 165 -10.05 -4.36 14.89
CA ASP A 165 -9.39 -5.33 15.78
C ASP A 165 -10.35 -6.33 16.48
N ASP A 166 -11.64 -6.02 16.58
CA ASP A 166 -12.65 -6.80 17.31
C ASP A 166 -13.06 -8.15 16.66
N LEU A 167 -12.49 -8.52 15.52
CA LEU A 167 -13.00 -9.64 14.71
C LEU A 167 -13.03 -10.96 15.47
N GLU A 168 -11.95 -11.32 16.16
CA GLU A 168 -11.85 -12.60 16.88
C GLU A 168 -12.85 -12.67 18.04
N SER A 169 -12.97 -11.59 18.82
CA SER A 169 -13.92 -11.48 19.92
C SER A 169 -15.38 -11.62 19.42
N ARG A 170 -15.72 -10.95 18.31
CA ARG A 170 -17.06 -11.05 17.72
C ARG A 170 -17.35 -12.43 17.13
N LEU A 171 -16.37 -13.06 16.49
CA LEU A 171 -16.49 -14.43 15.98
C LEU A 171 -16.77 -15.41 17.13
N ALA A 172 -16.04 -15.31 18.24
CA ALA A 172 -16.23 -16.17 19.40
C ALA A 172 -17.61 -15.97 20.05
N LYS A 173 -18.10 -14.73 20.08
CA LYS A 173 -19.37 -14.38 20.76
C LYS A 173 -20.62 -14.65 19.93
N PHE A 174 -20.59 -14.38 18.63
CA PHE A 174 -21.79 -14.39 17.76
C PHE A 174 -21.72 -15.42 16.63
N GLY A 175 -20.55 -16.01 16.38
CA GLY A 175 -20.34 -16.96 15.29
C GLY A 175 -20.19 -16.30 13.90
N PRO A 176 -19.73 -17.06 12.89
CA PRO A 176 -19.38 -16.54 11.57
C PRO A 176 -20.57 -16.04 10.74
N ASN A 177 -21.79 -16.47 11.09
CA ASN A 177 -23.00 -16.13 10.34
C ASN A 177 -23.68 -14.83 10.78
N ASP A 178 -23.24 -14.26 11.91
CA ASP A 178 -23.78 -13.02 12.45
C ASP A 178 -23.56 -11.83 11.48
N THR A 179 -24.55 -10.93 11.44
CA THR A 179 -24.53 -9.78 10.52
C THR A 179 -23.39 -8.82 10.86
N SER A 180 -23.10 -8.60 12.15
CA SER A 180 -22.05 -7.69 12.58
C SER A 180 -20.66 -8.26 12.26
N VAL A 181 -20.49 -9.58 12.37
CA VAL A 181 -19.26 -10.29 11.96
C VAL A 181 -19.05 -10.18 10.46
N LYS A 182 -20.08 -10.47 9.65
CA LYS A 182 -20.00 -10.36 8.18
C LYS A 182 -19.67 -8.94 7.72
N GLN A 183 -20.27 -7.92 8.33
CA GLN A 183 -20.00 -6.53 7.99
C GLN A 183 -18.59 -6.09 8.42
N LEU A 184 -18.11 -6.53 9.58
CA LEU A 184 -16.73 -6.30 10.00
C LEU A 184 -15.72 -6.98 9.06
N GLN A 185 -15.95 -8.23 8.69
CA GLN A 185 -15.11 -8.93 7.71
C GLN A 185 -15.13 -8.23 6.35
N ALA A 186 -16.28 -7.74 5.89
CA ALA A 186 -16.38 -6.98 4.65
C ALA A 186 -15.61 -5.65 4.72
N ALA A 187 -15.68 -4.95 5.86
CA ALA A 187 -14.91 -3.73 6.11
C ALA A 187 -13.40 -4.02 6.05
N ARG A 188 -12.91 -5.02 6.79
CA ARG A 188 -11.49 -5.44 6.78
C ARG A 188 -11.02 -5.81 5.38
N ARG A 189 -11.82 -6.58 4.62
CA ARG A 189 -11.51 -6.94 3.23
C ARG A 189 -11.44 -5.72 2.30
N ARG A 190 -12.38 -4.77 2.41
CA ARG A 190 -12.43 -3.59 1.54
C ARG A 190 -11.15 -2.78 1.56
N ILE A 191 -10.53 -2.64 2.73
CA ILE A 191 -9.27 -1.90 2.91
C ILE A 191 -8.05 -2.81 3.01
N GLN A 192 -8.24 -4.12 2.88
CA GLN A 192 -7.19 -5.13 2.99
C GLN A 192 -6.41 -5.01 4.31
N TYR A 193 -7.14 -4.77 5.39
CA TYR A 193 -6.58 -4.50 6.73
C TYR A 193 -5.63 -5.62 7.18
N ASP A 194 -6.08 -6.87 7.08
CA ASP A 194 -5.31 -8.05 7.45
C ASP A 194 -3.97 -8.15 6.71
N TYR A 195 -4.00 -7.90 5.40
CA TYR A 195 -2.79 -7.91 4.57
C TYR A 195 -1.81 -6.82 5.01
N TRP A 196 -2.27 -5.57 5.14
CA TRP A 196 -1.37 -4.45 5.41
C TRP A 196 -0.76 -4.53 6.80
N LEU A 197 -1.56 -4.86 7.82
CA LEU A 197 -1.04 -5.06 9.17
C LEU A 197 0.00 -6.19 9.19
N MET A 198 -0.33 -7.33 8.57
CA MET A 198 0.59 -8.46 8.50
C MET A 198 1.88 -8.12 7.74
N ARG A 199 1.77 -7.40 6.63
CA ARG A 199 2.94 -6.98 5.85
C ARG A 199 3.84 -6.05 6.68
N CYS A 200 3.27 -5.08 7.40
CA CYS A 200 4.07 -4.20 8.26
C CYS A 200 4.83 -4.99 9.33
N GLN A 201 4.21 -6.01 9.92
CA GLN A 201 4.85 -6.90 10.89
C GLN A 201 5.96 -7.77 10.27
N LEU A 202 5.71 -8.35 9.10
CA LEU A 202 6.65 -9.26 8.45
C LEU A 202 7.86 -8.52 7.87
N GLU A 203 7.69 -7.33 7.27
CA GLU A 203 8.78 -6.51 6.73
C GLU A 203 9.78 -6.06 7.80
N GLN A 204 9.39 -6.07 9.07
CA GLN A 204 10.29 -5.81 10.20
C GLN A 204 11.14 -7.03 10.60
N SER A 205 10.79 -8.23 10.14
CA SER A 205 11.53 -9.44 10.47
C SER A 205 12.88 -9.51 9.75
N ALA A 206 13.91 -9.99 10.45
CA ALA A 206 15.25 -10.12 9.88
C ALA A 206 15.28 -11.01 8.62
N LYS A 207 14.43 -12.05 8.56
CA LYS A 207 14.36 -12.97 7.42
C LYS A 207 13.72 -12.33 6.19
N VAL A 208 12.65 -11.56 6.35
CA VAL A 208 12.02 -10.85 5.23
C VAL A 208 12.94 -9.73 4.73
N GLN A 209 13.57 -8.97 5.62
CA GLN A 209 14.56 -7.97 5.21
C GLN A 209 15.74 -8.58 4.47
N LEU A 210 16.24 -9.73 4.94
CA LEU A 210 17.29 -10.48 4.25
C LEU A 210 16.82 -10.88 2.84
N ALA A 211 15.62 -11.45 2.72
CA ALA A 211 15.05 -11.81 1.42
C ALA A 211 14.93 -10.60 0.48
N ARG A 212 14.42 -9.46 0.96
CA ARG A 212 14.33 -8.21 0.17
C ARG A 212 15.70 -7.77 -0.33
N LYS A 213 16.70 -7.69 0.54
CA LYS A 213 18.08 -7.32 0.19
C LYS A 213 18.69 -8.24 -0.86
N LEU A 214 18.64 -9.55 -0.60
CA LEU A 214 19.17 -10.56 -1.51
C LEU A 214 18.48 -10.52 -2.87
N SER A 215 17.15 -10.34 -2.91
CA SER A 215 16.40 -10.24 -4.16
C SER A 215 16.75 -8.99 -4.98
N GLN A 216 17.04 -7.87 -4.32
CA GLN A 216 17.47 -6.63 -4.99
C GLN A 216 18.87 -6.81 -5.58
N GLU A 217 19.81 -7.33 -4.79
CA GLU A 217 21.17 -7.62 -5.22
C GLU A 217 21.18 -8.65 -6.37
N ALA A 218 20.37 -9.70 -6.27
CA ALA A 218 20.19 -10.68 -7.34
C ALA A 218 19.70 -10.04 -8.65
N ALA A 219 18.74 -9.11 -8.58
CA ALA A 219 18.24 -8.40 -9.73
C ALA A 219 19.29 -7.46 -10.36
N GLU A 220 20.23 -6.93 -9.57
CA GLU A 220 21.38 -6.16 -10.07
C GLU A 220 22.37 -7.06 -10.81
N HIS A 221 22.75 -8.19 -10.23
CA HIS A 221 23.62 -9.17 -10.89
C HIS A 221 23.00 -9.71 -12.17
N ALA A 222 21.69 -10.00 -12.18
CA ALA A 222 20.97 -10.44 -13.37
C ALA A 222 21.01 -9.39 -14.48
N ARG A 223 20.88 -8.10 -14.14
CA ARG A 223 21.00 -6.99 -15.11
C ARG A 223 22.40 -6.84 -15.69
N ARG A 224 23.44 -7.24 -14.95
CA ARG A 224 24.84 -7.27 -15.41
C ARG A 224 25.23 -8.58 -16.10
N SER A 225 24.27 -9.48 -16.35
CA SER A 225 24.49 -10.81 -16.93
C SER A 225 25.39 -11.71 -16.08
N GLU A 226 25.45 -11.47 -14.76
CA GLU A 226 26.18 -12.27 -13.79
C GLU A 226 25.27 -13.41 -13.26
N SER A 227 24.81 -14.28 -14.16
CA SER A 227 23.70 -15.22 -13.91
C SER A 227 23.94 -16.16 -12.73
N ARG A 228 25.18 -16.63 -12.50
CA ARG A 228 25.49 -17.52 -11.37
C ARG A 228 25.28 -16.83 -10.02
N MET A 229 25.81 -15.62 -9.86
CA MET A 229 25.65 -14.84 -8.63
C MET A 229 24.17 -14.50 -8.41
N ALA A 230 23.48 -14.07 -9.47
CA ALA A 230 22.04 -13.79 -9.40
C ALA A 230 21.23 -15.02 -8.95
N TYR A 231 21.53 -16.21 -9.51
CA TYR A 231 20.89 -17.46 -9.12
C TYR A 231 21.10 -17.79 -7.64
N ASP A 232 22.35 -17.74 -7.17
CA ASP A 232 22.69 -18.08 -5.78
C ASP A 232 22.02 -17.10 -4.78
N LEU A 233 21.94 -15.81 -5.12
CA LEU A 233 21.27 -14.79 -4.29
C LEU A 233 19.74 -14.94 -4.30
N TYR A 234 19.12 -15.15 -5.47
CA TYR A 234 17.68 -15.43 -5.55
C TYR A 234 17.31 -16.68 -4.76
N ARG A 235 18.11 -17.75 -4.86
CA ARG A 235 17.93 -18.98 -4.11
C ARG A 235 17.98 -18.72 -2.59
N GLN A 236 18.97 -17.98 -2.10
CA GLN A 236 19.07 -17.63 -0.68
C GLN A 236 17.89 -16.76 -0.22
N SER A 237 17.43 -15.83 -1.05
CA SER A 237 16.22 -15.05 -0.78
C SER A 237 15.00 -15.95 -0.60
N LEU A 238 14.75 -16.87 -1.54
CA LEU A 238 13.63 -17.81 -1.48
C LEU A 238 13.74 -18.79 -0.31
N GLN A 239 14.95 -19.21 0.07
CA GLN A 239 15.19 -20.01 1.27
C GLN A 239 14.80 -19.23 2.55
N ALA A 240 15.18 -17.96 2.65
CA ALA A 240 14.77 -17.12 3.78
C ALA A 240 13.24 -16.99 3.88
N LEU A 241 12.55 -16.85 2.74
CA LEU A 241 11.08 -16.83 2.68
C LEU A 241 10.45 -18.19 3.02
N SER A 242 11.07 -19.29 2.59
CA SER A 242 10.64 -20.64 2.95
C SER A 242 10.67 -20.86 4.47
N GLU A 243 11.71 -20.37 5.15
CA GLU A 243 11.78 -20.44 6.61
C GLU A 243 10.68 -19.61 7.29
N VAL A 244 10.34 -18.43 6.75
CA VAL A 244 9.20 -17.64 7.24
C VAL A 244 7.89 -18.40 7.03
N HIS A 245 7.70 -19.03 5.86
CA HIS A 245 6.51 -19.83 5.57
C HIS A 245 6.35 -21.01 6.53
N LYS A 246 7.44 -21.73 6.85
CA LYS A 246 7.43 -22.85 7.81
C LYS A 246 7.00 -22.41 9.21
N GLN A 247 7.44 -21.23 9.66
CA GLN A 247 7.13 -20.72 10.99
C GLN A 247 5.75 -20.07 11.07
N ARG A 248 5.32 -19.43 9.98
CA ARG A 248 4.14 -18.55 9.94
C ARG A 248 3.37 -18.72 8.62
N PRO A 249 2.78 -19.91 8.37
CA PRO A 249 2.24 -20.24 7.06
C PRO A 249 1.08 -19.34 6.66
N ALA A 250 0.11 -19.11 7.56
CA ALA A 250 -1.07 -18.28 7.30
C ALA A 250 -0.69 -16.82 7.01
N GLN A 251 0.28 -16.28 7.77
CA GLN A 251 0.80 -14.93 7.58
C GLN A 251 1.52 -14.79 6.24
N MET A 252 2.37 -15.77 5.91
CA MET A 252 3.11 -15.76 4.66
C MET A 252 2.18 -15.85 3.45
N SER A 253 1.08 -16.61 3.52
CA SER A 253 0.11 -16.70 2.43
C SER A 253 -0.56 -15.37 2.06
N LEU A 254 -0.71 -14.44 3.00
CA LEU A 254 -1.23 -13.10 2.69
C LEU A 254 -0.20 -12.27 1.91
N PHE A 255 1.08 -12.51 2.14
CA PHE A 255 2.19 -11.66 1.71
C PHE A 255 2.95 -12.21 0.49
N ALA A 256 2.85 -13.51 0.20
CA ALA A 256 3.67 -14.20 -0.78
C ALA A 256 3.58 -13.61 -2.20
N GLY A 257 2.44 -13.06 -2.59
CA GLY A 257 2.25 -12.40 -3.90
C GLY A 257 3.25 -11.26 -4.17
N ASP A 258 3.79 -10.63 -3.13
CA ASP A 258 4.77 -9.56 -3.26
C ASP A 258 6.15 -10.04 -3.79
N PHE A 259 6.39 -11.34 -3.80
CA PHE A 259 7.65 -11.96 -4.26
C PHE A 259 7.53 -12.62 -5.63
N GLN A 260 6.45 -12.39 -6.37
CA GLN A 260 6.29 -12.92 -7.74
C GLN A 260 7.48 -12.57 -8.65
N HIS A 261 7.98 -11.33 -8.58
CA HIS A 261 9.14 -10.89 -9.35
C HIS A 261 10.43 -11.62 -8.94
N VAL A 262 10.55 -12.04 -7.68
CA VAL A 262 11.70 -12.81 -7.17
C VAL A 262 11.65 -14.24 -7.71
N ALA A 263 10.48 -14.88 -7.66
CA ALA A 263 10.28 -16.22 -8.24
C ALA A 263 10.51 -16.22 -9.76
N ALA A 264 9.98 -15.24 -10.48
CA ALA A 264 10.20 -15.08 -11.92
C ALA A 264 11.69 -14.83 -12.25
N GLY A 265 12.36 -13.98 -11.47
CA GLY A 265 13.79 -13.72 -11.60
C GLY A 265 14.63 -14.97 -11.40
N TYR A 266 14.36 -15.73 -10.33
CA TYR A 266 15.00 -17.01 -10.02
C TYR A 266 14.86 -18.01 -11.18
N ARG A 267 13.64 -18.26 -11.65
CA ARG A 267 13.40 -19.23 -12.74
C ARG A 267 14.10 -18.85 -14.03
N LYS A 268 14.08 -17.55 -14.38
CA LYS A 268 14.77 -17.04 -15.56
C LYS A 268 16.27 -17.30 -15.51
N VAL A 269 16.93 -17.07 -14.36
CA VAL A 269 18.38 -17.34 -14.24
C VAL A 269 18.68 -18.82 -14.10
N ALA A 270 17.79 -19.61 -13.49
CA ALA A 270 17.92 -21.07 -13.42
C ALA A 270 17.88 -21.70 -14.83
N GLU A 271 16.94 -21.26 -15.67
CA GLU A 271 16.84 -21.68 -17.07
C GLU A 271 18.12 -21.37 -17.86
N GLN A 272 18.68 -20.17 -17.69
CA GLN A 272 19.94 -19.78 -18.34
C GLN A 272 21.13 -20.66 -17.94
N LEU A 273 21.13 -21.17 -16.71
CA LEU A 273 22.18 -22.02 -16.18
C LEU A 273 21.91 -23.52 -16.36
N ALA A 274 20.76 -23.88 -16.94
CA ALA A 274 20.25 -25.25 -17.00
C ALA A 274 20.16 -25.95 -15.62
N GLU A 275 19.89 -25.16 -14.57
CA GLU A 275 19.65 -25.67 -13.21
C GLU A 275 18.19 -26.13 -13.10
N THR A 276 17.98 -27.40 -12.72
CA THR A 276 16.64 -28.03 -12.73
C THR A 276 16.12 -28.45 -11.36
N ASP A 277 16.95 -28.39 -10.31
CA ASP A 277 16.54 -28.79 -8.98
C ASP A 277 15.87 -27.63 -8.21
N GLU A 278 14.53 -27.59 -8.28
CA GLU A 278 13.70 -26.69 -7.48
C GLU A 278 13.15 -27.34 -6.21
N GLN A 279 13.42 -28.64 -5.94
CA GLN A 279 12.76 -29.39 -4.86
C GLN A 279 12.85 -28.71 -3.48
N PRO A 280 13.98 -28.11 -3.06
CA PRO A 280 14.05 -27.41 -1.78
C PRO A 280 13.17 -26.15 -1.69
N LEU A 281 12.73 -25.61 -2.82
CA LEU A 281 11.98 -24.35 -2.94
C LEU A 281 10.56 -24.52 -3.48
N ALA A 282 10.18 -25.72 -3.93
CA ALA A 282 8.90 -25.98 -4.60
C ALA A 282 7.70 -25.42 -3.81
N SER A 283 7.62 -25.71 -2.51
CA SER A 283 6.52 -25.23 -1.67
C SER A 283 6.39 -23.69 -1.61
N ILE A 284 7.51 -22.95 -1.54
CA ILE A 284 7.45 -21.49 -1.48
C ILE A 284 7.18 -20.89 -2.86
N LEU A 285 7.72 -21.51 -3.92
CA LEU A 285 7.48 -21.10 -5.30
C LEU A 285 6.00 -21.27 -5.69
N ASP A 286 5.41 -22.42 -5.37
CA ASP A 286 3.99 -22.70 -5.61
C ASP A 286 3.09 -21.69 -4.87
N LEU A 287 3.42 -21.39 -3.61
CA LEU A 287 2.68 -20.40 -2.82
C LEU A 287 2.73 -19.01 -3.47
N ILE A 288 3.92 -18.56 -3.91
CA ILE A 288 4.10 -17.26 -4.54
C ILE A 288 3.30 -17.17 -5.84
N GLU A 289 3.29 -18.23 -6.66
CA GLU A 289 2.55 -18.27 -7.93
C GLU A 289 1.03 -18.25 -7.75
N GLN A 290 0.53 -18.95 -6.74
CA GLN A 290 -0.91 -19.00 -6.44
C GLN A 290 -1.40 -17.71 -5.78
N SER A 291 -0.50 -16.89 -5.24
CA SER A 291 -0.82 -15.65 -4.55
C SER A 291 -0.90 -14.47 -5.51
N GLN A 292 -1.86 -13.57 -5.31
CA GLN A 292 -1.97 -12.32 -6.07
C GLN A 292 -1.40 -11.16 -5.25
N PRO A 293 -0.62 -10.24 -5.86
CA PRO A 293 -0.15 -9.05 -5.17
C PRO A 293 -1.33 -8.12 -4.84
N VAL A 294 -1.28 -7.52 -3.66
CA VAL A 294 -2.33 -6.63 -3.18
C VAL A 294 -2.09 -5.20 -3.66
N SER A 295 -3.10 -4.62 -4.32
CA SER A 295 -3.12 -3.19 -4.65
C SER A 295 -3.82 -2.39 -3.54
N MET A 296 -3.21 -1.28 -3.13
CA MET A 296 -3.78 -0.37 -2.13
C MET A 296 -5.06 0.35 -2.60
N PHE A 297 -5.15 0.64 -3.89
CA PHE A 297 -6.26 1.37 -4.49
C PHE A 297 -6.97 0.46 -5.51
N PRO A 298 -7.65 -0.62 -5.07
CA PRO A 298 -8.40 -1.46 -5.97
C PRO A 298 -9.39 -0.61 -6.78
N LEU A 299 -9.59 -1.01 -8.05
CA LEU A 299 -10.42 -0.26 -9.01
C LEU A 299 -11.85 -0.02 -8.51
N LEU A 300 -12.33 -0.91 -7.62
CA LEU A 300 -13.67 -0.90 -7.03
C LEU A 300 -13.89 0.14 -5.92
N ASP A 301 -12.84 0.80 -5.41
CA ASP A 301 -12.95 1.63 -4.20
C ASP A 301 -13.92 2.82 -4.31
N LEU A 302 -14.18 3.32 -5.52
CA LEU A 302 -15.09 4.44 -5.81
C LEU A 302 -16.06 4.17 -6.97
N GLN A 303 -16.44 2.91 -7.24
CA GLN A 303 -17.61 2.71 -8.09
C GLN A 303 -18.85 3.19 -7.33
N SER A 304 -19.62 4.09 -7.95
CA SER A 304 -20.88 4.61 -7.43
C SER A 304 -21.82 3.45 -7.06
N PRO A 305 -22.66 3.58 -6.01
CA PRO A 305 -23.76 2.64 -5.78
C PRO A 305 -24.79 2.86 -6.90
N GLY A 306 -24.64 2.17 -8.03
CA GLY A 306 -25.45 2.41 -9.22
C GLY A 306 -25.60 1.24 -10.17
N GLU A 307 -25.13 0.04 -9.82
CA GLU A 307 -25.38 -1.18 -10.59
C GLU A 307 -25.87 -2.27 -9.65
N GLY A 308 -27.11 -2.12 -9.20
CA GLY A 308 -27.80 -3.08 -8.37
C GLY A 308 -29.28 -2.75 -8.33
N ASP A 309 -30.05 -3.58 -9.04
CA ASP A 309 -31.51 -3.68 -9.01
C ASP A 309 -32.30 -2.72 -9.92
N GLY A 310 -32.21 -3.00 -11.23
CA GLY A 310 -33.25 -2.61 -12.19
C GLY A 310 -34.50 -3.48 -12.01
N THR A 311 -35.28 -3.21 -10.97
CA THR A 311 -36.68 -3.62 -10.90
C THR A 311 -37.58 -2.38 -10.82
N PHE A 312 -37.80 -1.78 -12.00
CA PHE A 312 -38.98 -0.94 -12.21
C PHE A 312 -40.23 -1.83 -12.12
N ARG A 313 -40.90 -1.81 -10.97
CA ARG A 313 -42.34 -2.14 -10.94
C ARG A 313 -43.12 -0.89 -11.31
N LYS A 314 -43.96 -1.04 -12.33
CA LYS A 314 -45.08 -0.14 -12.65
C LYS A 314 -46.05 -0.06 -11.48
#